data_AF-A0A8J6YSQ1-F1
#
_entry.id   AF-A0A8J6YSQ1-F1
#
_cell.length_a   1.000
_cell.length_b   1.000
_cell.length_c   1.000
_cell.angle_alpha   90.00
_cell.angle_beta   90.00
_cell.angle_gamma   90.00
#
_symmetry.space_group_name_H-M   'P 1'
#
loop_
_entity.id
_entity.type
_entity.pdbx_description
1 polymer ?
#
loop_
_entity_poly.entity_id
_entity_poly.type
_entity_poly.pdbx_seq_one_letter_code
_entity_poly.pdbx_strand_id
1 'polypeptide(L)' 'MRELSDESLIEVYRKAVQYHLDKEFIDLILEEMIRRKLYLPKEQDSIGSPDPSSEGEPNRLS' A
#
# COMPACT_ATOMS: atom_id res chain seq x y z
N MET A 1 18.33 6.77 -11.92
CA MET A 1 17.28 7.23 -10.97
C MET A 1 17.60 8.53 -10.25
N ARG A 2 18.86 8.99 -10.16
CA ARG A 2 19.20 10.20 -9.38
C ARG A 2 18.50 11.48 -9.84
N GLU A 3 18.19 11.57 -11.13
CA GLU A 3 17.45 12.69 -11.73
C GLU A 3 15.93 12.63 -11.52
N LEU A 4 15.38 11.51 -11.02
CA LEU A 4 13.95 11.41 -10.75
C LEU A 4 13.60 12.27 -9.53
N SER A 5 12.48 12.98 -9.59
CA SER A 5 11.86 13.54 -8.40
C SER A 5 11.40 12.41 -7.47
N ASP A 6 11.19 12.73 -6.20
CA ASP A 6 10.75 11.75 -5.21
C ASP A 6 9.38 11.16 -5.56
N GLU A 7 8.46 11.99 -6.07
CA GLU A 7 7.14 11.55 -6.55
C GLU A 7 7.25 10.56 -7.72
N SER A 8 8.06 10.88 -8.73
CA SER A 8 8.26 9.98 -9.87
C SER A 8 8.95 8.68 -9.46
N LEU A 9 9.89 8.72 -8.52
CA LEU A 9 10.55 7.52 -8.03
C LEU A 9 9.57 6.58 -7.30
N ILE A 10 8.68 7.14 -6.47
CA ILE A 10 7.61 6.39 -5.80
C ILE A 10 6.63 5.80 -6.82
N GLU A 11 6.24 6.56 -7.83
CA GLU A 11 5.33 6.11 -8.87
C GLU A 11 5.93 4.95 -9.69
N VAL A 12 7.21 5.07 -10.06
CA VAL A 12 7.95 4.03 -10.78
C VAL A 12 8.03 2.75 -9.95
N TYR A 13 8.32 2.85 -8.64
CA TYR A 13 8.28 1.69 -7.75
C TYR A 13 6.92 1.00 -7.75
N ARG A 14 5.83 1.77 -7.53
CA ARG A 14 4.47 1.24 -7.49
C ARG A 14 4.11 0.50 -8.78
N LYS A 15 4.41 1.11 -9.94
CA LYS A 15 4.18 0.50 -11.25
C LYS A 15 5.04 -0.75 -11.46
N ALA A 16 6.31 -0.72 -11.07
CA ALA A 16 7.20 -1.87 -11.22
C ALA A 16 6.70 -3.09 -10.42
N VAL A 17 6.23 -2.86 -9.20
CA VAL A 17 5.60 -3.90 -8.37
C VAL A 17 4.27 -4.37 -9.00
N GLN A 18 3.40 -3.45 -9.43
CA GLN A 18 2.10 -3.77 -10.03
C GLN A 18 2.23 -4.62 -11.30
N TYR A 19 3.23 -4.34 -12.15
CA TYR A 19 3.46 -5.07 -13.39
C TYR A 19 4.35 -6.30 -13.23
N HIS A 20 4.73 -6.65 -12.00
CA HIS A 20 5.63 -7.77 -11.69
C HIS A 20 6.90 -7.73 -12.54
N LEU A 21 7.51 -6.55 -12.63
CA LEU A 21 8.76 -6.39 -13.36
C LEU A 21 9.89 -7.15 -12.67
N ASP A 22 11.04 -7.20 -13.34
CA ASP A 22 12.22 -7.88 -12.85
C ASP A 22 12.59 -7.48 -11.41
N LYS A 23 12.98 -8.48 -10.62
CA LYS A 23 13.26 -8.30 -9.19
C LYS A 23 14.48 -7.40 -8.96
N GLU A 24 15.55 -7.54 -9.75
CA GLU A 24 16.75 -6.72 -9.60
C GLU A 24 16.44 -5.26 -9.93
N PHE A 25 15.56 -5.02 -10.91
CA PHE A 25 15.07 -3.67 -11.20
C PHE A 25 14.26 -3.07 -10.03
N ILE A 26 13.35 -3.84 -9.43
CA ILE A 26 12.56 -3.39 -8.28
C ILE A 26 13.47 -3.10 -7.08
N ASP A 27 14.43 -3.98 -6.81
CA ASP A 27 15.40 -3.82 -5.71
C ASP A 27 16.22 -2.52 -5.89
N LEU A 28 16.66 -2.23 -7.12
CA LEU A 28 17.39 -1.00 -7.42
C LEU A 28 16.56 0.27 -7.13
N ILE A 29 15.25 0.23 -7.39
CA ILE A 29 14.36 1.36 -7.07
C ILE A 29 14.23 1.51 -5.57
N LEU A 30 14.04 0.39 -4.87
CA LEU A 30 13.89 0.36 -3.42
C LEU A 30 15.15 0.90 -2.71
N GLU A 31 16.35 0.51 -3.16
CA GLU A 31 17.61 1.02 -2.63
C GLU A 31 17.71 2.55 -2.74
N GLU A 32 17.35 3.11 -3.89
CA GLU A 32 17.36 4.56 -4.09
C GLU A 32 16.30 5.27 -3.23
N MET A 33 15.12 4.68 -3.05
CA MET A 33 14.09 5.20 -2.15
C MET A 33 14.56 5.21 -0.68
N ILE A 34 15.22 4.13 -0.24
CA ILE A 34 15.81 4.03 1.11
C ILE A 34 16.90 5.09 1.27
N ARG A 35 17.78 5.26 0.28
CA ARG A 35 18.85 6.28 0.30
C ARG A 35 18.31 7.69 0.48
N ARG A 36 17.14 7.97 -0.10
CA ARG A 36 16.43 9.26 0.02
C ARG A 36 15.49 9.37 1.22
N LYS A 37 15.34 8.30 2.00
CA LYS A 37 14.39 8.20 3.13
C LYS A 37 12.94 8.42 2.72
N LEU A 38 12.56 7.91 1.54
CA LEU A 38 11.18 7.92 1.07
C LEU A 38 10.44 6.72 1.64
N TYR A 39 9.48 6.98 2.52
CA TYR A 39 8.64 5.95 3.12
C TYR A 39 7.30 5.89 2.39
N LEU A 40 6.94 4.71 1.91
CA LEU A 40 5.57 4.47 1.49
C LEU A 40 4.69 4.53 2.73
N PRO A 41 3.57 5.28 2.71
CA PRO A 41 2.55 5.10 3.72
C PRO A 41 2.22 3.61 3.74
N LYS A 42 2.40 2.96 4.90
CA LYS A 42 1.78 1.65 5.12
C LYS A 42 0.32 1.88 4.79
N GLU A 43 -0.21 1.19 3.78
CA GLU A 43 -1.64 1.18 3.52
C GLU A 43 -2.27 0.78 4.84
N GLN A 44 -2.84 1.76 5.55
CA GLN A 44 -3.48 1.53 6.81
C GLN A 44 -4.67 0.66 6.49
N ASP A 45 -4.59 -0.59 6.94
CA ASP A 45 -5.68 -1.46 7.34
C ASP A 45 -7.06 -1.00 6.84
N SER A 46 -7.31 -1.15 5.55
CA SER A 46 -8.68 -1.23 5.03
C SER A 46 -9.23 -2.63 5.32
N ILE A 47 -9.17 -3.05 6.58
CA ILE A 47 -9.98 -4.16 7.10
C ILE A 47 -11.03 -3.48 7.95
N GLY A 48 -12.24 -3.47 7.40
CA GLY A 48 -13.36 -2.66 7.84
C GLY A 48 -13.59 -2.67 9.34
N SER A 49 -13.98 -1.51 9.85
CA SER A 49 -14.78 -1.42 11.05
C SER A 49 -15.89 -2.49 10.94
N PRO A 50 -15.94 -3.50 11.83
CA PRO A 50 -17.13 -4.34 11.90
C PRO A 50 -18.28 -3.40 12.23
N ASP A 51 -19.26 -3.32 11.35
CA ASP A 51 -20.49 -2.59 11.58
C ASP A 51 -21.10 -3.10 12.90
N PRO A 52 -21.19 -2.27 13.96
CA PRO A 52 -21.77 -2.70 15.22
C PRO A 52 -23.31 -2.84 15.15
N SER A 53 -23.94 -2.64 13.98
CA SER A 53 -25.40 -2.59 13.84
C SER A 53 -26.06 -3.92 13.46
N SER A 54 -25.33 -5.04 13.46
CA SER A 54 -25.95 -6.38 13.32
C SER A 54 -26.37 -6.95 14.68
N GLU A 55 -27.13 -6.17 15.45
CA GLU A 55 -27.94 -6.74 16.53
C GLU A 55 -29.18 -7.38 15.89
N GLY A 56 -29.10 -8.69 15.71
CA GLY A 56 -30.23 -9.50 15.25
C GLY A 56 -31.43 -9.31 16.18
N GLU A 57 -32.60 -9.06 15.59
CA GLU A 57 -33.88 -9.08 16.28
C GLU A 57 -34.04 -10.42 17.03
N PRO A 58 -34.17 -10.44 18.37
CA PRO A 58 -34.69 -11.60 19.05
C PRO A 58 -36.21 -11.60 18.89
N ASN A 59 -36.67 -12.37 17.90
CA ASN A 59 -38.05 -12.80 17.81
C ASN A 59 -38.43 -13.53 19.11
N ARG A 60 -39.13 -12.86 20.03
CA ARG A 60 -39.82 -13.49 21.16
C ARG A 60 -41.28 -13.09 21.19
N LEU A 61 -42.07 -14.01 20.65
CA LEU A 61 -43.48 -14.26 20.98
C LEU A 61 -43.77 -14.00 22.46
N SER A 62 -44.79 -13.20 22.74
CA SER A 62 -45.75 -13.36 23.84
C SER A 62 -47.00 -12.54 23.53
#